data_AF-A0A8C9S753-F1
#
_entry.id   AF-A0A8C9S753-F1
#
_cell.length_a   1.000
_cell.length_b   1.000
_cell.length_c   1.000
_cell.angle_alpha   90.00
_cell.angle_beta   90.00
_cell.angle_gamma   90.00
#
_symmetry.space_group_name_H-M   'P 1'
#
loop_
_entity.id
_entity.type
_entity.pdbx_description
1 polymer ?
#
loop_
_entity_poly.entity_id
_entity_poly.type
_entity_poly.pdbx_seq_one_letter_code
_entity_poly.pdbx_strand_id
1 'polypeptide(L)'
;MTDLERRRSSSNSEVYSQLLSSRENAVLFALLGSTCSALASAVVQVYEGTAEPSGQSTTWNLKDSGVVCLVQDKCMQSHFLRLYSVKRGKLLWEQELYTTFTYSARRPFFHTFPADDCQAALNFADEEEAERFRSAVEKQLQHIKDARHGALVTVVPSLRKHDKSTRNILLK
;
A
#
# COMPACT_ATOMS: atom_id res chain seq x y z
N MET A 1 33.47 -7.77 -4.64
CA MET A 1 32.11 -7.23 -4.41
C MET A 1 32.06 -5.83 -4.97
N THR A 2 31.18 -5.59 -5.92
CA THR A 2 31.18 -4.36 -6.75
C THR A 2 30.39 -3.23 -6.08
N ASP A 3 30.75 -1.97 -6.33
CA ASP A 3 30.03 -0.79 -5.80
C ASP A 3 28.55 -0.75 -6.22
N LEU A 4 28.19 -1.43 -7.31
CA LEU A 4 26.81 -1.59 -7.75
C LEU A 4 26.00 -2.48 -6.79
N GLU A 5 26.60 -3.56 -6.26
CA GLU A 5 25.97 -4.43 -5.25
C GLU A 5 25.85 -3.72 -3.90
N ARG A 6 26.84 -2.89 -3.54
CA ARG A 6 26.81 -2.07 -2.31
C ARG A 6 25.71 -1.00 -2.36
N ARG A 7 25.50 -0.34 -3.51
CA ARG A 7 24.42 0.63 -3.73
C ARG A 7 23.03 -0.03 -3.77
N ARG A 8 22.91 -1.22 -4.35
CA ARG A 8 21.68 -2.03 -4.37
C ARG A 8 21.34 -2.61 -2.99
N SER A 9 22.34 -2.90 -2.18
CA SER A 9 22.20 -3.35 -0.79
C SER A 9 21.75 -2.22 0.15
N SER A 10 22.21 -0.98 -0.05
CA SER A 10 21.74 0.18 0.72
C SER A 10 20.33 0.63 0.35
N SER A 11 19.88 0.43 -0.89
CA SER A 11 18.50 0.82 -1.28
C SER A 11 17.44 -0.18 -0.81
N ASN A 12 17.77 -1.46 -0.70
CA ASN A 12 16.79 -2.47 -0.26
C ASN A 12 16.51 -2.43 1.24
N SER A 13 17.47 -2.01 2.08
CA SER A 13 17.27 -1.88 3.52
C SER A 13 16.22 -0.82 3.89
N GLU A 14 16.04 0.20 3.05
CA GLU A 14 15.04 1.25 3.26
C GLU A 14 13.63 0.80 2.88
N VAL A 15 13.52 -0.17 1.95
CA VAL A 15 12.23 -0.66 1.45
C VAL A 15 11.76 -1.89 2.23
N TYR A 16 12.69 -2.76 2.68
CA TYR A 16 12.36 -4.00 3.37
C TYR A 16 11.80 -3.74 4.76
N SER A 17 10.85 -4.57 5.17
CA SER A 17 10.40 -4.56 6.56
C SER A 17 11.49 -5.20 7.43
N GLN A 18 11.83 -4.51 8.51
CA GLN A 18 12.81 -4.97 9.50
C GLN A 18 12.21 -6.06 10.40
N LEU A 19 10.88 -6.13 10.47
CA LEU A 19 10.14 -7.12 11.23
C LEU A 19 10.04 -8.49 10.54
N LEU A 20 10.48 -8.58 9.28
CA LEU A 20 10.47 -9.81 8.49
C LEU A 20 11.87 -10.38 8.34
N SER A 21 11.97 -11.71 8.36
CA SER A 21 13.20 -12.40 7.97
C SER A 21 13.55 -12.13 6.50
N SER A 22 14.82 -12.34 6.13
CA SER A 22 15.26 -12.20 4.73
C SER A 22 14.48 -13.10 3.78
N ARG A 23 14.05 -14.29 4.23
CA ARG A 23 13.22 -15.21 3.46
C ARG A 23 11.80 -14.68 3.26
N GLU A 24 11.19 -14.11 4.29
CA GLU A 24 9.85 -13.53 4.20
C GLU A 24 9.84 -12.30 3.30
N ASN A 25 10.85 -11.45 3.41
CA ASN A 25 11.06 -10.35 2.45
C ASN A 25 11.23 -10.89 1.02
N ALA A 26 12.05 -11.92 0.78
CA ALA A 26 12.18 -12.50 -0.55
C ALA A 26 10.83 -13.00 -1.13
N VAL A 27 9.99 -13.63 -0.30
CA VAL A 27 8.64 -14.05 -0.70
C VAL A 27 7.76 -12.85 -1.01
N LEU A 28 7.72 -11.84 -0.16
CA LEU A 28 6.94 -10.61 -0.37
C LEU A 28 7.25 -9.96 -1.71
N PHE A 29 8.53 -9.79 -2.02
CA PHE A 29 8.96 -9.12 -3.26
C PHE A 29 8.74 -9.98 -4.51
N ALA A 30 8.72 -11.31 -4.38
CA ALA A 30 8.29 -12.19 -5.45
C ALA A 30 6.79 -12.02 -5.80
N LEU A 31 5.95 -11.64 -4.83
CA LEU A 31 4.50 -11.42 -5.04
C LEU A 31 4.17 -10.11 -5.77
N LEU A 32 5.11 -9.15 -5.82
CA LEU A 32 4.87 -7.84 -6.47
C LEU A 32 4.69 -7.96 -8.00
N GLY A 33 5.33 -8.95 -8.62
CA GLY A 33 5.39 -9.09 -10.08
C GLY A 33 6.49 -8.23 -10.73
N SER A 34 6.81 -8.52 -12.00
CA SER A 34 7.98 -7.95 -12.70
C SER A 34 7.83 -6.49 -13.12
N THR A 35 6.60 -5.99 -13.21
CA THR A 35 6.30 -4.60 -13.64
C THR A 35 6.22 -3.62 -12.47
N CYS A 36 6.24 -4.15 -11.24
CA CYS A 36 6.02 -3.40 -10.02
C CYS A 36 7.33 -3.21 -9.24
N SER A 37 7.48 -2.04 -8.62
CA SER A 37 8.56 -1.77 -7.67
C SER A 37 7.98 -1.26 -6.35
N ALA A 38 8.35 -1.90 -5.24
CA ALA A 38 8.02 -1.38 -3.92
C ALA A 38 8.94 -0.21 -3.55
N LEU A 39 8.35 0.81 -2.95
CA LEU A 39 9.01 2.04 -2.50
C LEU A 39 9.15 2.10 -0.98
N ALA A 40 8.26 1.40 -0.27
CA ALA A 40 8.33 1.16 1.17
C ALA A 40 7.52 -0.11 1.50
N SER A 41 7.85 -0.78 2.60
CA SER A 41 7.03 -1.84 3.16
C SER A 41 6.99 -1.78 4.69
N ALA A 42 5.90 -2.27 5.29
CA ALA A 42 5.72 -2.29 6.73
C ALA A 42 4.73 -3.37 7.17
N VAL A 43 4.90 -3.93 8.36
CA VAL A 43 3.91 -4.86 8.95
C VAL A 43 2.74 -4.07 9.55
N VAL A 44 1.52 -4.39 9.13
CA VAL A 44 0.32 -3.64 9.52
C VAL A 44 -0.92 -4.53 9.70
N GLN A 45 -1.90 -3.95 10.37
CA GLN A 45 -3.30 -4.33 10.27
C GLN A 45 -4.06 -3.26 9.48
N VAL A 46 -4.93 -3.70 8.56
CA VAL A 46 -5.83 -2.82 7.82
C VAL A 46 -7.19 -2.80 8.50
N TYR A 47 -7.71 -1.61 8.76
CA TYR A 47 -9.04 -1.38 9.30
C TYR A 47 -9.93 -0.64 8.30
N GLU A 48 -11.22 -0.92 8.35
CA GLU A 48 -12.26 -0.14 7.68
C GLU A 48 -13.13 0.57 8.72
N GLY A 49 -13.33 1.86 8.49
CA GLY A 49 -14.08 2.76 9.34
C GLY A 49 -15.53 2.86 8.86
N THR A 50 -16.46 2.60 9.78
CA THR A 50 -17.88 2.90 9.59
C THR A 50 -18.20 4.18 10.38
N ALA A 51 -18.77 5.17 9.70
CA ALA A 51 -19.24 6.38 10.37
C ALA A 51 -20.44 6.02 11.25
N GLU A 52 -20.41 6.41 12.52
CA GLU A 52 -21.56 6.24 13.40
C GLU A 52 -22.74 7.10 12.91
N PRO A 53 -24.00 6.65 13.09
CA PRO A 53 -25.18 7.42 12.67
C PRO A 53 -25.24 8.83 13.28
N SER A 54 -24.64 9.02 14.46
CA SER A 54 -24.55 10.31 15.14
C SER A 54 -23.52 11.26 14.52
N GLY A 55 -22.66 10.78 13.63
CA GLY A 55 -21.57 11.54 13.00
C GLY A 55 -20.41 11.91 13.94
N GLN A 56 -20.45 11.47 15.20
CA GLN A 56 -19.50 11.91 16.24
C GLN A 56 -18.23 11.06 16.31
N SER A 57 -18.26 9.83 15.79
CA SER A 57 -17.10 8.93 15.83
C SER A 57 -17.11 7.93 14.68
N THR A 58 -15.95 7.31 14.47
CA THR A 58 -15.77 6.24 13.49
C THR A 58 -15.46 4.95 14.24
N THR A 59 -16.25 3.91 13.97
CA THR A 59 -15.98 2.57 14.46
C THR A 59 -15.05 1.86 13.49
N TRP A 60 -13.91 1.39 13.98
CA TRP A 60 -12.89 0.72 13.18
C TRP A 60 -13.02 -0.80 13.28
N ASN A 61 -13.23 -1.46 12.14
CA ASN A 61 -13.34 -2.90 12.03
C ASN A 61 -12.08 -3.47 11.37
N LEU A 62 -11.45 -4.47 11.99
CA LEU A 62 -10.28 -5.13 11.42
C LEU A 62 -10.68 -5.89 10.15
N LYS A 63 -10.04 -5.58 9.04
CA LYS A 63 -10.25 -6.25 7.75
C LYS A 63 -9.29 -7.42 7.57
N ASP A 64 -7.99 -7.15 7.63
CA ASP A 64 -6.92 -8.12 7.40
C ASP A 64 -5.62 -7.62 8.05
N SER A 65 -4.62 -8.51 8.14
CA SER A 65 -3.27 -8.19 8.65
C SER A 65 -2.20 -8.80 7.75
N GLY A 66 -1.07 -8.11 7.60
CA GLY A 66 0.02 -8.58 6.75
C GLY A 66 1.09 -7.51 6.57
N VAL A 67 1.70 -7.51 5.40
CA VAL A 67 2.74 -6.54 5.03
C VAL A 67 2.17 -5.63 3.96
N VAL A 68 2.08 -4.33 4.26
CA VAL A 68 1.68 -3.33 3.27
C VAL A 68 2.91 -2.88 2.50
N CYS A 69 2.78 -2.73 1.20
CA CYS A 69 3.78 -2.13 0.32
C CYS A 69 3.18 -0.92 -0.37
N LEU A 70 3.94 0.17 -0.43
CA LEU A 70 3.72 1.23 -1.40
C LEU A 70 4.38 0.78 -2.71
N VAL A 71 3.57 0.56 -3.74
CA VAL A 71 4.00 -0.03 -5.02
C VAL A 71 3.82 0.97 -6.14
N GLN A 72 4.85 1.16 -6.94
CA GLN A 72 4.76 1.82 -8.24
C GLN A 72 4.56 0.76 -9.32
N ASP A 73 3.46 0.87 -10.07
CA ASP A 73 3.17 0.05 -11.24
C ASP A 73 3.53 0.85 -12.50
N LYS A 74 4.62 0.46 -13.17
CA LYS A 74 5.15 1.18 -14.34
C LYS A 74 4.26 1.04 -15.56
N CYS A 75 3.55 -0.09 -15.69
CA CYS A 75 2.66 -0.33 -16.83
C CYS A 75 1.41 0.54 -16.75
N MET A 76 0.88 0.71 -15.54
CA MET A 76 -0.32 1.52 -15.31
C MET A 76 -0.01 3.01 -15.07
N GLN A 77 1.26 3.36 -14.84
CA GLN A 77 1.68 4.69 -14.37
C GLN A 77 0.97 5.13 -13.08
N SER A 78 0.62 4.16 -12.23
CA SER A 78 -0.12 4.37 -10.98
C SER A 78 0.69 3.89 -9.77
N HIS A 79 0.30 4.38 -8.60
CA HIS A 79 0.84 3.95 -7.32
C HIS A 79 -0.26 3.31 -6.48
N PHE A 80 0.07 2.25 -5.76
CA PHE A 80 -0.88 1.48 -4.97
C PHE A 80 -0.34 1.23 -3.56
N LEU A 81 -1.24 1.23 -2.58
CA LEU A 81 -1.03 0.56 -1.31
C LEU A 81 -1.52 -0.87 -1.48
N ARG A 82 -0.67 -1.87 -1.25
CA ARG A 82 -1.03 -3.29 -1.39
C ARG A 82 -0.66 -4.07 -0.14
N LEU A 83 -1.63 -4.72 0.49
CA LEU A 83 -1.43 -5.60 1.64
C LEU A 83 -1.24 -7.04 1.16
N TYR A 84 -0.13 -7.66 1.55
CA TYR A 84 0.17 -9.06 1.25
C TYR A 84 0.18 -9.91 2.51
N SER A 85 -0.26 -11.15 2.38
CA SER A 85 0.04 -12.19 3.36
C SER A 85 1.24 -12.99 2.89
N VAL A 86 2.38 -12.86 3.59
CA VAL A 86 3.56 -13.68 3.32
C VAL A 86 3.25 -15.16 3.56
N LYS A 87 2.54 -15.48 4.65
CA LYS A 87 2.15 -16.85 5.00
C LYS A 87 1.23 -17.50 3.96
N ARG A 88 0.27 -16.75 3.41
CA ARG A 88 -0.67 -17.26 2.41
C ARG A 88 -0.18 -17.06 0.97
N GLY A 89 0.95 -16.38 0.78
CA GLY A 89 1.56 -16.12 -0.52
C GLY A 89 0.65 -15.34 -1.48
N LYS A 90 -0.12 -14.35 -0.99
CA LYS A 90 -1.08 -13.63 -1.85
C LYS A 90 -1.37 -12.20 -1.41
N LEU A 91 -1.88 -11.41 -2.36
CA LEU A 91 -2.50 -10.11 -2.12
C LEU A 91 -3.82 -10.27 -1.34
N LEU A 92 -4.03 -9.42 -0.35
CA LEU A 92 -5.21 -9.40 0.51
C LEU A 92 -6.09 -8.17 0.27
N TRP A 93 -5.46 -7.01 0.08
CA TRP A 93 -6.15 -5.73 -0.04
C TRP A 93 -5.31 -4.78 -0.89
N GLU A 94 -5.97 -3.89 -1.63
CA GLU A 94 -5.30 -2.84 -2.39
C GLU A 94 -6.09 -1.52 -2.37
N GLN A 95 -5.38 -0.40 -2.53
CA GLN A 95 -5.93 0.93 -2.74
C GLN A 95 -5.02 1.71 -3.69
N GLU A 96 -5.60 2.33 -4.72
CA GLU A 96 -4.86 3.21 -5.62
C GLU A 96 -4.67 4.61 -5.00
N LEU A 97 -3.48 5.19 -5.17
CA LEU A 97 -3.22 6.58 -4.85
C LEU A 97 -3.66 7.48 -6.01
N TYR A 98 -4.41 8.53 -5.69
CA TYR A 98 -4.89 9.51 -6.65
C TYR A 98 -4.46 10.94 -6.27
N THR A 99 -4.64 11.92 -7.15
CA THR A 99 -4.08 13.27 -6.98
C THR A 99 -4.56 14.00 -5.73
N THR A 100 -5.83 13.82 -5.39
CA THR A 100 -6.46 14.42 -4.19
C THR A 100 -6.44 13.47 -3.00
N PHE A 101 -5.63 12.41 -3.05
CA PHE A 101 -5.51 11.46 -1.96
C PHE A 101 -4.92 12.15 -0.72
N THR A 102 -5.56 11.92 0.42
CA THR A 102 -5.14 12.48 1.71
C THR A 102 -4.67 11.35 2.61
N TYR A 103 -3.50 11.51 3.21
CA TYR A 103 -2.93 10.56 4.14
C TYR A 103 -2.66 11.26 5.47
N SER A 104 -3.30 10.79 6.54
CA SER A 104 -3.25 11.46 7.85
C SER A 104 -2.64 10.54 8.90
N ALA A 105 -1.52 10.95 9.47
CA ALA A 105 -0.85 10.26 10.57
C ALA A 105 -1.21 10.91 11.91
N ARG A 106 -2.44 10.71 12.41
CA ARG A 106 -2.87 11.30 13.69
C ARG A 106 -2.14 10.71 14.89
N ARG A 107 -1.67 9.47 14.75
CA ARG A 107 -0.78 8.79 15.70
C ARG A 107 0.43 8.24 14.93
N PRO A 108 1.59 8.09 15.58
CA PRO A 108 2.80 7.57 14.93
C PRO A 108 2.59 6.20 14.26
N PHE A 109 1.71 5.37 14.81
CA PHE A 109 1.43 4.02 14.30
C PHE A 109 0.05 3.86 13.66
N PHE A 110 -0.80 4.89 13.65
CA PHE A 110 -2.18 4.76 13.14
C PHE A 110 -2.47 5.84 12.11
N HIS A 111 -2.43 5.43 10.84
CA HIS A 111 -2.59 6.31 9.70
C HIS A 111 -3.93 6.07 9.01
N THR A 112 -4.64 7.13 8.63
CA THR A 112 -5.99 7.08 8.06
C THR A 112 -6.02 7.76 6.70
N PHE A 113 -6.85 7.24 5.79
CA PHE A 113 -7.09 7.82 4.47
C PHE A 113 -8.47 7.40 3.92
N PRO A 114 -9.03 8.17 2.97
CA PRO A 114 -10.20 7.73 2.22
C PRO A 114 -9.85 6.54 1.30
N ALA A 115 -10.62 5.47 1.43
CA ALA A 115 -10.70 4.40 0.44
C ALA A 115 -11.96 4.60 -0.43
N ASP A 116 -12.19 3.69 -1.37
CA ASP A 116 -13.25 3.84 -2.39
C ASP A 116 -14.65 4.07 -1.77
N ASP A 117 -15.05 3.24 -0.80
CA ASP A 117 -16.39 3.26 -0.20
C ASP A 117 -16.40 3.54 1.31
N CYS A 118 -15.23 3.78 1.93
CA CYS A 118 -15.11 3.96 3.37
C CYS A 118 -13.86 4.76 3.76
N GLN A 119 -13.74 5.07 5.05
CA GLN A 119 -12.43 5.43 5.60
C GLN A 119 -11.64 4.17 5.87
N ALA A 120 -10.36 4.13 5.49
CA ALA A 120 -9.46 3.05 5.82
C ALA A 120 -8.37 3.54 6.78
N ALA A 121 -7.80 2.60 7.53
CA ALA A 121 -6.66 2.86 8.38
C ALA A 121 -5.63 1.74 8.35
N LEU A 122 -4.37 2.14 8.54
CA LEU A 122 -3.23 1.26 8.74
C LEU A 122 -2.77 1.41 10.19
N ASN A 123 -2.81 0.31 10.93
CA ASN A 123 -2.21 0.19 12.25
C ASN A 123 -0.87 -0.54 12.10
N PHE A 124 0.23 0.19 12.26
CA PHE A 124 1.60 -0.29 12.07
C PHE A 124 2.11 -1.01 13.31
N ALA A 125 2.86 -2.09 13.08
CA ALA A 125 3.51 -2.84 14.15
C ALA A 125 4.77 -2.15 14.71
N ASP A 126 5.34 -1.21 13.95
CA ASP A 126 6.54 -0.45 14.30
C ASP A 126 6.42 1.00 13.84
N GLU A 127 6.75 1.95 14.71
CA GLU A 127 6.61 3.39 14.45
C GLU A 127 7.68 3.92 13.46
N GLU A 128 8.86 3.29 13.41
CA GLU A 128 9.92 3.68 12.47
C GLU A 128 9.55 3.26 11.04
N GLU A 129 9.01 2.06 10.86
CA GLU A 129 8.38 1.63 9.61
C GLU A 129 7.22 2.55 9.22
N ALA A 130 6.38 2.94 10.18
CA ALA A 130 5.26 3.84 9.93
C ALA A 130 5.72 5.21 9.39
N GLU A 131 6.72 5.82 10.02
CA GLU A 131 7.24 7.13 9.61
C GLU A 131 7.92 7.08 8.23
N ARG A 132 8.74 6.04 7.97
CA ARG A 132 9.31 5.81 6.63
C ARG A 132 8.21 5.65 5.59
N PHE A 133 7.18 4.87 5.91
CA PHE A 133 6.07 4.62 4.99
C PHE A 133 5.30 5.90 4.68
N ARG A 134 5.00 6.71 5.70
CA ARG A 134 4.37 8.03 5.56
C ARG A 134 5.18 8.93 4.64
N SER A 135 6.48 9.07 4.89
CA SER A 135 7.39 9.89 4.07
C SER A 135 7.40 9.43 2.60
N ALA A 136 7.41 8.12 2.36
CA ALA A 136 7.36 7.56 1.01
C ALA A 136 6.03 7.87 0.30
N VAL A 137 4.89 7.74 1.01
CA VAL A 137 3.57 8.09 0.48
C VAL A 137 3.49 9.57 0.15
N GLU A 138 3.87 10.46 1.07
CA GLU A 138 3.84 11.91 0.85
C GLU A 138 4.68 12.33 -0.36
N LYS A 139 5.87 11.75 -0.52
CA LYS A 139 6.72 11.96 -1.70
C LYS A 139 6.02 11.56 -3.01
N GLN A 140 5.35 10.41 -3.06
CA GLN A 140 4.63 10.00 -4.27
C GLN A 140 3.40 10.85 -4.53
N LEU A 141 2.67 11.27 -3.50
CA LEU A 141 1.54 12.18 -3.66
C LEU A 141 1.99 13.53 -4.24
N GLN A 142 3.17 14.02 -3.86
CA GLN A 142 3.76 15.22 -4.47
C GLN A 142 4.07 15.00 -5.96
N HIS A 143 4.74 13.89 -6.31
CA HIS A 143 5.04 13.57 -7.71
C HIS A 143 3.76 13.45 -8.57
N ILE A 144 2.70 12.84 -8.04
CA ILE A 144 1.40 12.71 -8.73
C ILE A 144 0.78 14.08 -8.98
N LYS A 145 0.91 15.03 -8.04
CA LYS A 145 0.40 16.40 -8.21
C LYS A 145 1.20 17.17 -9.24
N ASP A 146 2.52 17.07 -9.23
CA ASP A 146 3.40 17.81 -10.15
C ASP A 146 3.24 17.32 -11.59
N ALA A 147 3.14 16.00 -11.79
CA ALA A 147 2.89 15.41 -13.11
C ALA A 147 1.57 15.90 -13.74
N ARG A 148 0.56 16.24 -12.92
CA ARG A 148 -0.72 16.78 -13.40
C ARG A 148 -0.68 18.28 -13.71
N HIS A 149 0.10 19.08 -12.98
CA HIS A 149 0.23 20.51 -13.30
C HIS A 149 0.94 20.75 -14.64
N GLY A 150 1.74 19.78 -15.11
CA GLY A 150 2.39 19.82 -16.43
C GLY A 150 1.58 19.25 -17.60
N ALA A 151 0.43 18.59 -17.37
CA ALA A 151 -0.31 17.88 -18.40
C ALA A 151 -1.80 18.27 -18.40
N LEU A 152 -2.22 19.04 -19.41
CA LEU A 152 -3.64 19.21 -19.79
C LEU A 152 -4.17 17.89 -20.37
N VAL A 153 -4.47 16.88 -19.56
CA VAL A 153 -5.18 15.67 -20.02
C VAL A 153 -6.11 15.13 -18.93
N THR A 154 -7.39 14.99 -19.28
CA THR A 154 -8.44 14.34 -18.50
C THR A 154 -8.08 12.88 -18.20
N VAL A 155 -7.66 12.59 -16.96
CA VAL A 155 -7.48 11.20 -16.50
C VAL A 155 -8.76 10.74 -15.84
N VAL A 156 -9.49 9.87 -16.53
CA VAL A 156 -10.55 9.03 -15.97
C VAL A 156 -9.98 8.19 -14.83
N PRO A 157 -10.63 8.13 -13.64
CA PRO A 157 -10.27 7.17 -12.61
C PRO A 157 -10.18 5.76 -13.20
N SER A 158 -9.15 5.00 -12.82
CA SER A 158 -9.00 3.60 -13.22
C SER A 158 -10.24 2.83 -12.76
N LEU A 159 -11.16 2.59 -13.68
CA LEU A 159 -12.34 1.76 -13.45
C LEU A 159 -11.89 0.31 -13.33
N ARG A 160 -11.47 -0.10 -12.14
CA ARG A 160 -11.48 -1.51 -11.73
C ARG A 160 -12.53 -1.71 -10.65
N LYS A 161 -13.76 -1.98 -11.12
CA LYS A 161 -14.68 -2.85 -10.38
C LYS A 161 -13.96 -4.19 -10.25
N HIS A 162 -13.56 -4.56 -9.04
CA HIS A 162 -13.21 -5.94 -8.74
C HIS A 162 -14.41 -6.82 -9.10
N ASP A 163 -14.28 -7.61 -10.17
CA ASP A 163 -15.05 -8.82 -10.31
C ASP A 163 -14.62 -9.78 -9.19
N LYS A 164 -15.40 -9.78 -8.10
CA LYS A 164 -15.30 -10.74 -7.00
C LYS A 164 -16.03 -12.06 -7.32
N SER A 165 -16.12 -12.47 -8.59
CA SER A 165 -16.80 -13.72 -8.95
C SER A 165 -15.95 -14.62 -9.86
N THR A 166 -14.94 -15.25 -9.28
CA THR A 166 -14.52 -16.58 -9.76
C THR A 166 -14.11 -17.47 -8.60
N ARG A 167 -15.09 -17.80 -7.76
CA ARG A 167 -15.01 -19.00 -6.90
C ARG A 167 -15.69 -20.15 -7.64
N ASN A 168 -14.87 -21.14 -8.02
CA ASN A 168 -15.19 -22.56 -8.14
C ASN A 168 -16.61 -22.97 -8.54
N ILE A 169 -16.79 -23.38 -9.80
CA ILE A 169 -17.56 -24.59 -10.13
C ILE A 169 -16.78 -25.34 -11.21
N LEU A 170 -15.85 -26.20 -10.79
CA LEU A 170 -15.57 -27.45 -11.48
C LEU A 170 -15.41 -28.51 -10.39
N LEU A 171 -16.46 -29.30 -10.19
CA LEU A 171 -16.47 -30.66 -9.65
C LEU A 171 -17.94 -31.07 -9.41
N LYS A 172 -18.59 -31.58 -10.46
CA LYS A 172 -19.26 -32.89 -10.54
C LYS A 172 -20.08 -32.96 -11.82
#